data_AF-A0A7W1DPK1-F1
#
_entry.id   AF-A0A7W1DPK1-F1
#
_cell.length_a   1.000
_cell.length_b   1.000
_cell.length_c   1.000
_cell.angle_alpha   90.00
_cell.angle_beta   90.00
_cell.angle_gamma   90.00
#
_symmetry.space_group_name_H-M   'P 1'
#
loop_
_entity.id
_entity.type
_entity.pdbx_description
1 polymer ?
#
loop_
_entity_poly.entity_id
_entity_poly.type
_entity_poly.pdbx_seq_one_letter_code
_entity_poly.pdbx_strand_id
1 'polypeptide(L)'
;MRDEQNNPVRAAAILSRGFHAQAGYMVVPKRAELGLLAAQIVPDTDVDDAEVSEWRGVFGYYWHSHDLKLQADAGRVRYGSNFVRLSPRARQGLPPLGNRLVSGQKLSDTQVRLQLQLAF
;
A
#
# COMPACT_ATOMS: atom_id res chain seq x y z
N MET A 1 -38.42 28.23 -18.45
CA MET A 1 -37.33 28.37 -17.47
C MET A 1 -36.25 27.38 -17.91
N ARG A 2 -35.09 27.86 -18.36
CA ARG A 2 -33.95 27.00 -18.71
C ARG A 2 -33.11 26.88 -17.44
N ASP A 3 -33.03 25.69 -16.87
CA ASP A 3 -32.07 25.41 -15.80
C ASP A 3 -30.67 25.54 -16.40
N GLU A 4 -30.02 26.69 -16.15
CA GLU A 4 -28.59 26.85 -16.33
C GLU A 4 -27.90 26.00 -15.26
N GLN A 5 -27.80 24.71 -15.55
CA GLN A 5 -27.07 23.77 -14.73
C GLN A 5 -25.59 24.14 -14.81
N ASN A 6 -25.13 24.95 -13.85
CA ASN A 6 -23.72 25.30 -13.70
C ASN A 6 -22.94 24.01 -13.48
N ASN A 7 -22.19 23.58 -14.50
CA ASN A 7 -21.28 22.45 -14.36
C ASN A 7 -20.34 22.72 -13.17
N PRO A 8 -20.13 21.75 -12.28
CA PRO A 8 -19.28 21.94 -11.13
C PRO A 8 -17.88 22.37 -11.61
N VAL A 9 -17.31 23.38 -10.94
CA VAL A 9 -15.96 23.85 -11.22
C VAL A 9 -15.02 22.66 -11.21
N ARG A 10 -14.25 22.50 -12.30
CA ARG A 10 -13.30 21.39 -12.46
C ARG A 10 -12.34 21.44 -11.27
N ALA A 11 -12.37 20.41 -10.43
CA ALA A 11 -11.47 20.34 -9.29
C ALA A 11 -10.01 20.32 -9.78
N ALA A 12 -9.11 20.88 -8.98
CA ALA A 12 -7.67 20.83 -9.25
C ALA A 12 -7.25 19.37 -9.53
N ALA A 13 -6.43 19.19 -10.56
CA ALA A 13 -5.92 17.88 -10.94
C ALA A 13 -4.97 17.38 -9.85
N ILE A 14 -5.25 16.20 -9.29
CA ILE A 14 -4.36 15.55 -8.33
C ILE A 14 -3.40 14.68 -9.13
N LEU A 15 -2.11 14.95 -8.99
CA LEU A 15 -1.05 14.19 -9.64
C LEU A 15 -0.47 13.19 -8.63
N SER A 16 -0.63 11.91 -8.90
CA SER A 16 -0.11 10.82 -8.08
C SER A 16 1.00 10.09 -8.83
N ARG A 17 2.06 9.72 -8.12
CA ARG A 17 3.15 8.88 -8.64
C ARG A 17 3.53 7.82 -7.62
N GLY A 18 4.12 6.73 -8.07
CA GLY A 18 4.60 5.70 -7.17
C GLY A 18 5.34 4.60 -7.90
N PHE A 19 5.97 3.73 -7.13
CA PHE A 19 6.56 2.50 -7.64
C PHE A 19 6.17 1.32 -6.75
N HIS A 20 6.22 0.14 -7.35
CA HIS A 20 6.04 -1.12 -6.68
C HIS A 20 7.06 -2.11 -7.24
N ALA A 21 7.88 -2.68 -6.37
CA ALA A 21 8.91 -3.65 -6.71
C ALA A 21 8.78 -4.86 -5.79
N GLN A 22 8.88 -6.05 -6.37
CA GLN A 22 8.86 -7.30 -5.63
C GLN A 22 9.93 -8.23 -6.20
N ALA A 23 10.68 -8.87 -5.31
CA ALA A 23 11.67 -9.88 -5.64
C ALA A 23 11.42 -11.11 -4.78
N GLY A 24 11.61 -12.30 -5.34
CA GLY A 24 11.42 -13.56 -4.66
C GLY A 24 12.45 -14.59 -5.09
N TYR A 25 12.81 -15.49 -4.18
CA TYR A 25 13.73 -16.58 -4.40
C TYR A 25 13.24 -17.85 -3.70
N MET A 26 13.28 -18.98 -4.41
CA MET A 26 13.01 -20.29 -3.81
C MET A 26 14.23 -20.79 -3.06
N VAL A 27 14.21 -20.67 -1.73
CA VAL A 27 15.25 -21.20 -0.85
C VAL A 27 15.32 -22.72 -0.93
N VAL A 28 14.15 -23.37 -0.95
CA VAL A 28 14.03 -24.82 -1.16
C VAL A 28 13.17 -25.04 -2.40
N PRO A 29 13.73 -25.60 -3.48
CA PRO A 29 12.99 -25.84 -4.71
C PRO A 29 11.66 -26.54 -4.42
N LYS A 30 10.57 -25.99 -4.95
CA LYS A 30 9.19 -26.52 -4.82
C LYS A 30 8.62 -26.56 -3.40
N ARG A 31 9.29 -26.01 -2.39
CA ARG A 31 8.82 -26.06 -0.99
C ARG A 31 8.83 -24.72 -0.28
N ALA A 32 9.90 -23.94 -0.40
CA ALA A 32 10.04 -22.70 0.38
C ALA A 32 10.49 -21.54 -0.50
N GLU A 33 9.81 -20.41 -0.35
CA GLU A 33 10.02 -19.17 -1.05
C GLU A 33 10.22 -18.05 -0.04
N LEU A 34 11.20 -17.20 -0.27
CA LEU A 34 11.36 -15.93 0.42
C LEU A 34 11.18 -14.81 -0.59
N GLY A 35 10.46 -13.78 -0.19
CA GLY A 35 10.21 -12.60 -1.00
C GLY A 35 10.42 -11.32 -0.21
N LEU A 36 10.74 -10.26 -0.94
CA LEU A 36 10.78 -8.89 -0.47
C LEU A 36 9.91 -8.05 -1.39
N LEU A 37 9.12 -7.18 -0.79
CA LEU A 37 8.29 -6.19 -1.48
C LEU A 37 8.65 -4.82 -0.95
N ALA A 38 8.85 -3.88 -1.87
CA ALA A 38 9.06 -2.48 -1.59
C ALA A 38 8.11 -1.66 -2.47
N ALA A 39 7.35 -0.76 -1.86
CA ALA A 39 6.48 0.14 -2.60
C ALA A 39 6.58 1.55 -2.03
N GLN A 40 6.40 2.56 -2.88
CA GLN A 40 6.27 3.95 -2.46
C GLN A 40 5.20 4.62 -3.30
N ILE A 41 4.35 5.40 -2.66
CA ILE A 41 3.27 6.14 -3.29
C ILE A 41 3.38 7.59 -2.80
N VAL A 42 3.42 8.53 -3.73
CA VAL A 42 3.26 9.97 -3.52
C VAL A 42 1.86 10.32 -4.02
N PRO A 43 0.86 10.41 -3.12
CA PRO A 43 -0.54 10.50 -3.53
C PRO A 43 -0.93 11.82 -4.18
N ASP A 44 -0.22 12.88 -3.82
CA ASP A 44 -0.36 14.21 -4.38
C ASP A 44 1.04 14.83 -4.43
N THR A 45 1.53 15.16 -5.62
CA THR A 45 2.83 15.79 -5.80
C THR A 45 2.89 17.22 -5.32
N ASP A 46 1.74 17.86 -5.09
CA ASP A 46 1.66 19.24 -4.60
C ASP A 46 1.74 19.33 -3.07
N VAL A 47 1.74 18.18 -2.37
CA VAL A 47 1.88 18.10 -0.91
C VAL A 47 3.21 17.42 -0.56
N ASP A 48 4.19 18.22 -0.16
CA ASP A 48 5.48 17.73 0.30
C ASP A 48 5.34 16.83 1.53
N ASP A 49 6.21 15.82 1.67
CA ASP A 49 6.24 14.87 2.80
C ASP A 49 4.91 14.15 3.09
N ALA A 50 4.08 13.91 2.06
CA ALA A 50 2.84 13.14 2.16
C ALA A 50 2.94 11.73 1.56
N GLU A 51 4.16 11.24 1.36
CA GLU A 51 4.43 9.91 0.80
C GLU A 51 4.07 8.76 1.76
N VAL A 52 3.75 7.61 1.17
CA VAL A 52 3.54 6.34 1.86
C VAL A 52 4.51 5.33 1.32
N SER A 53 5.30 4.72 2.19
CA SER A 53 6.31 3.73 1.81
C SER A 53 6.07 2.42 2.54
N GLU A 54 6.14 1.32 1.82
CA GLU A 54 5.96 -0.02 2.35
C GLU A 54 7.20 -0.87 2.10
N TRP A 55 7.59 -1.61 3.13
CA TRP A 55 8.57 -2.69 3.03
C TRP A 55 8.01 -3.94 3.68
N ARG A 56 8.04 -5.06 2.96
CA ARG A 56 7.44 -6.32 3.42
C ARG A 56 8.33 -7.50 3.08
N GLY A 57 8.58 -8.35 4.06
CA GLY A 57 9.12 -9.68 3.87
C GLY A 57 7.99 -10.69 3.70
N VAL A 58 8.15 -11.60 2.76
CA VAL A 58 7.19 -12.65 2.45
C VAL A 58 7.90 -13.99 2.61
N PHE A 59 7.24 -14.93 3.27
CA PHE A 59 7.64 -16.33 3.33
C PHE A 59 6.50 -17.19 2.79
N GLY A 60 6.79 -17.98 1.77
CA GLY A 60 5.86 -18.95 1.21
C GLY A 60 6.33 -20.36 1.48
N TYR A 61 5.43 -21.23 1.92
CA TYR A 61 5.64 -22.66 2.06
C TYR A 61 4.60 -23.43 1.24
N TYR A 62 5.06 -24.35 0.41
CA TYR A 62 4.23 -25.18 -0.45
C TYR A 62 4.23 -26.63 0.08
N TRP A 63 3.06 -27.14 0.48
CA TRP A 63 2.85 -28.57 0.70
C TRP A 63 2.33 -29.20 -0.59
N HIS A 64 2.88 -30.37 -0.93
CA HIS A 64 2.44 -31.23 -2.02
C HIS A 64 2.28 -30.52 -3.38
N SER A 65 3.36 -30.49 -4.16
CA SER A 65 3.35 -30.13 -5.59
C SER A 65 2.60 -28.85 -6.01
N HIS A 66 2.47 -27.87 -5.10
CA HIS A 66 1.80 -26.57 -5.27
C HIS A 66 0.27 -26.53 -5.03
N ASP A 67 -0.34 -27.62 -4.57
CA ASP A 67 -1.79 -27.66 -4.30
C ASP A 67 -2.16 -26.91 -3.01
N LEU A 68 -1.22 -26.86 -2.06
CA LEU A 68 -1.40 -26.15 -0.79
C LEU A 68 -0.23 -25.19 -0.56
N LYS A 69 -0.53 -23.90 -0.43
CA LYS A 69 0.45 -22.85 -0.12
C LYS A 69 0.05 -22.11 1.16
N LEU A 70 0.93 -22.10 2.16
CA LEU A 70 0.87 -21.12 3.25
C LEU A 70 1.80 -19.98 2.92
N GLN A 71 1.31 -18.76 3.02
CA GLN A 71 2.09 -17.56 2.86
C GLN A 71 1.94 -16.70 4.11
N ALA A 72 3.08 -16.35 4.69
CA ALA A 72 3.19 -15.37 5.76
C ALA A 72 3.89 -14.14 5.20
N ASP A 73 3.40 -12.96 5.53
CA ASP A 73 4.11 -11.74 5.22
C ASP A 73 4.05 -10.76 6.38
N ALA A 74 5.17 -10.09 6.60
CA ALA A 74 5.34 -9.14 7.68
C ALA A 74 6.05 -7.92 7.12
N GLY A 75 5.52 -6.75 7.40
CA GLY A 75 6.01 -5.52 6.80
C GLY A 75 5.70 -4.31 7.63
N ARG A 76 6.24 -3.19 7.16
CA ARG A 76 6.08 -1.89 7.78
C ARG A 76 5.66 -0.89 6.73
N VAL A 77 4.54 -0.22 6.99
CA VAL A 77 4.04 0.90 6.21
C VAL A 77 4.41 2.18 6.96
N ARG A 78 5.07 3.11 6.29
CA ARG A 78 5.48 4.40 6.82
C ARG A 78 4.69 5.50 6.11
N TYR A 79 4.28 6.49 6.88
CA TYR A 79 3.54 7.65 6.40
C TYR A 79 4.37 8.91 6.63
N GLY A 80 4.42 9.76 5.62
CA GLY A 80 5.01 11.08 5.72
C GLY A 80 4.25 11.99 6.70
N SER A 81 4.94 13.00 7.22
CA SER A 81 4.45 13.91 8.25
C SER A 81 3.26 14.77 7.81
N ASN A 82 3.10 14.97 6.51
CA ASN A 82 2.02 15.78 5.93
C ASN A 82 0.91 14.93 5.32
N PHE A 83 0.90 13.62 5.57
CA PHE A 83 -0.14 12.73 5.02
C PHE A 83 -1.57 13.16 5.39
N VAL A 84 -1.78 13.79 6.56
CA VAL A 84 -3.09 14.36 6.97
C VAL A 84 -3.55 15.50 6.08
N ARG A 85 -2.62 16.24 5.51
CA ARG A 85 -2.90 17.41 4.65
C ARG A 85 -3.42 17.01 3.28
N LEU A 86 -3.31 15.73 2.92
CA LEU A 86 -3.87 15.21 1.68
C LEU A 86 -5.38 15.40 1.63
N SER A 87 -5.86 15.89 0.48
CA SER A 87 -7.29 16.00 0.21
C SER A 87 -7.97 14.64 0.36
N PRO A 88 -9.27 14.58 0.70
CA PRO A 88 -10.00 13.31 0.78
C PRO A 88 -9.90 12.46 -0.50
N ARG A 89 -9.80 13.11 -1.66
CA ARG A 89 -9.60 12.45 -2.95
C ARG A 89 -8.19 11.85 -3.09
N ALA A 90 -7.14 12.57 -2.69
CA ALA A 90 -5.78 12.05 -2.72
C ALA A 90 -5.57 10.87 -1.74
N ARG A 91 -6.43 10.73 -0.72
CA ARG A 91 -6.39 9.61 0.23
C ARG A 91 -7.19 8.39 -0.20
N GLN A 92 -7.91 8.44 -1.32
CA GLN A 92 -8.74 7.33 -1.76
C GLN A 92 -7.87 6.12 -2.13
N GLY A 93 -8.17 4.96 -1.51
CA GLY A 93 -7.41 3.72 -1.73
C GLY A 93 -6.12 3.59 -0.90
N LEU A 94 -5.80 4.60 -0.07
CA LEU A 94 -4.70 4.53 0.88
C LEU A 94 -5.17 3.98 2.24
N PRO A 95 -4.25 3.45 3.07
CA PRO A 95 -4.60 2.96 4.39
C PRO A 95 -5.35 4.02 5.22
N PRO A 96 -6.45 3.64 5.91
CA PRO A 96 -7.22 4.58 6.70
C PRO A 96 -6.40 5.06 7.91
N LEU A 97 -6.49 6.34 8.20
CA LEU A 97 -5.63 6.99 9.19
C LEU A 97 -6.08 6.86 10.65
N GLY A 98 -7.28 6.32 10.86
CA GLY A 98 -7.94 6.37 12.16
C GLY A 98 -7.86 7.76 12.80
N ASN A 99 -7.85 7.80 14.14
CA ASN A 99 -7.68 9.04 14.92
C ASN A 99 -6.20 9.40 15.19
N ARG A 100 -5.24 8.80 14.46
CA ARG A 100 -3.85 8.70 14.92
C ARG A 100 -2.90 9.76 14.36
N LEU A 101 -3.27 10.46 13.29
CA LEU A 101 -2.34 11.41 12.67
C LEU A 101 -2.63 12.86 13.08
N VAL A 102 -1.71 13.40 13.87
CA VAL A 102 -1.52 14.84 14.09
C VAL A 102 -0.50 15.33 13.04
N SER A 103 -0.77 16.47 12.39
CA SER A 103 0.15 17.07 11.40
C SER A 103 1.58 17.19 11.98
N GLY A 104 2.59 16.79 11.21
CA GLY A 104 4.00 16.94 11.60
C GLY A 104 4.65 15.70 12.23
N GLN A 105 3.92 14.60 12.42
CA GLN A 105 4.50 13.34 12.92
C GLN A 105 4.65 12.29 11.83
N LYS A 106 5.83 11.67 11.76
CA LYS A 106 6.06 10.46 10.95
C LYS A 106 5.47 9.27 11.69
N LEU A 107 4.63 8.50 11.01
CA LEU A 107 3.99 7.32 11.58
C LEU A 107 4.40 6.07 10.83
N SER A 108 4.34 4.95 11.54
CA SER A 108 4.75 3.66 11.02
C SER A 108 3.86 2.58 11.61
N ASP A 109 3.17 1.85 10.75
CA ASP A 109 2.39 0.68 11.13
C ASP A 109 3.16 -0.59 10.79
N THR A 110 3.13 -1.57 11.68
CA THR A 110 3.65 -2.92 11.39
C THR A 110 2.45 -3.81 11.08
N GLN A 111 2.50 -4.48 9.94
CA GLN A 111 1.44 -5.35 9.44
C GLN A 111 1.97 -6.78 9.33
N VAL A 112 1.14 -7.73 9.74
CA VAL A 112 1.39 -9.16 9.56
C VAL A 112 0.17 -9.76 8.91
N ARG A 113 0.37 -10.58 7.89
CA ARG A 113 -0.69 -11.32 7.20
C ARG A 113 -0.28 -12.79 7.11
N LEU A 114 -1.26 -13.65 7.36
CA LEU A 114 -1.17 -15.08 7.11
C LEU A 114 -2.25 -15.43 6.10
N GLN A 115 -1.88 -16.14 5.06
CA GLN A 115 -2.77 -16.57 3.98
C GLN A 115 -2.54 -18.05 3.70
N LEU A 116 -3.60 -18.83 3.76
CA LEU A 116 -3.62 -20.20 3.26
C LEU A 116 -4.32 -20.21 1.90
N GLN A 117 -3.68 -20.77 0.90
CA GLN A 117 -4.23 -20.96 -0.44
C GLN A 117 -4.28 -22.45 -0.74
N LEU A 118 -5.48 -22.91 -1.13
CA LEU A 118 -5.74 -24.24 -1.64
C LEU A 118 -6.06 -24.11 -3.14
N ALA A 119 -5.40 -24.89 -3.99
CA ALA A 119 -5.71 -25.03 -5.40
C ALA A 119 -6.11 -26.48 -5.66
N PHE A 120 -7.18 -26.69 -6.44
CA PHE A 120 -7.73 -27.99 -6.82
C PHE A 120 -8.06 -28.01 -8.31
#